data_AF-A0A660WN50-F1
#
_entry.id   AF-A0A660WN50-F1
#
_cell.length_a   1.000
_cell.length_b   1.000
_cell.length_c   1.000
_cell.angle_alpha   90.00
_cell.angle_beta   90.00
_cell.angle_gamma   90.00
#
_symmetry.space_group_name_H-M   'P 1'
#
loop_
_entity.id
_entity.type
_entity.pdbx_description
1 polymer ?
#
loop_
_entity_poly.entity_id
_entity_poly.type
_entity_poly.pdbx_seq_one_letter_code
_entity_poly.pdbx_strand_id
1 'polypeptide(L)'
;MRRIKLVFVSLIVFLCLLSGVSWAEGKFPFDGRIYRSRHIRDIKKTYMIKGEISHLYFHLWGEKGKIDSPKLILELPEGIKVLCAWHGMQAGGSYKIDGIISEDSGEDFVRWIIPLRKDILEKYIRKGPNKWSRSNLFIIFETGKDIKIDKANAFWYLETNGQKGKEKPLEINIIPPLGEVKKPSRIKFYFYGPALFNCPDEDIWERIFSLFDRINIKGGVRHFSVSVGKKLAKRGWQILDFGGEGWGGWAGGYWGVKNPNRILKPGLKVEDIIITLRNGKKSKNRRSICPTYMIENSDPGELYFEEVKKRVKECYWEGVAGMINDYEIAWEKSEVSPTQSCFCPRCKKAFAKFSNLNPEEIEN
;
A
#
# COMPACT_ATOMS: atom_id res chain seq x y z
N MET A 1 -40.07 42.68 -53.93
CA MET A 1 -38.64 42.66 -53.53
C MET A 1 -38.53 43.05 -52.07
N ARG A 2 -38.25 42.09 -51.17
CA ARG A 2 -38.02 42.34 -49.74
C ARG A 2 -36.51 42.41 -49.47
N ARG A 3 -36.02 43.51 -48.91
CA ARG A 3 -34.67 43.65 -48.33
C ARG A 3 -34.74 44.39 -46.99
N ILE A 4 -34.58 43.62 -45.91
CA ILE A 4 -33.75 43.79 -44.68
C ILE A 4 -33.09 45.19 -44.53
N LYS A 5 -33.15 45.92 -43.39
CA LYS A 5 -32.43 45.66 -42.12
C LYS A 5 -32.82 46.62 -40.97
N LEU A 6 -32.90 46.00 -39.77
CA LEU A 6 -32.46 46.37 -38.39
C LEU A 6 -32.62 47.83 -37.91
N VAL A 7 -32.90 48.13 -36.63
CA VAL A 7 -32.18 47.76 -35.39
C VAL A 7 -33.14 47.93 -34.19
N PHE A 8 -32.80 47.34 -33.04
CA PHE A 8 -33.31 47.57 -31.67
C PHE A 8 -34.40 46.64 -31.11
N VAL A 9 -34.14 45.33 -31.13
CA VAL A 9 -34.56 44.45 -30.02
C VAL A 9 -33.47 43.41 -29.77
N SER A 10 -32.40 43.79 -29.09
CA SER A 10 -31.38 42.85 -28.57
C SER A 10 -30.61 43.52 -27.45
N LEU A 11 -31.21 43.62 -26.26
CA LEU A 11 -30.42 43.83 -25.05
C LEU A 11 -31.04 43.28 -23.74
N ILE A 12 -32.23 42.66 -23.76
CA ILE A 12 -32.90 42.20 -22.52
C ILE A 12 -33.03 40.67 -22.41
N VAL A 13 -32.72 39.90 -23.46
CA VAL A 13 -32.75 38.42 -23.40
C VAL A 13 -31.37 37.79 -23.10
N PHE A 14 -30.30 38.60 -23.05
CA PHE A 14 -28.94 38.06 -22.88
C PHE A 14 -28.44 37.95 -21.43
N LEU A 15 -29.22 38.37 -20.42
CA LEU A 15 -28.82 38.34 -19.01
C LEU A 15 -29.50 37.24 -18.17
N CYS A 16 -30.45 36.49 -18.73
CA CYS A 16 -31.10 35.38 -18.03
C CYS A 16 -30.77 33.99 -18.62
N LEU A 17 -29.88 33.91 -19.62
CA LEU A 17 -29.47 32.65 -20.26
C LEU A 17 -27.99 32.28 -20.00
N LEU A 18 -27.31 32.98 -19.06
CA LEU A 18 -25.92 32.72 -18.68
C LEU A 18 -25.71 32.28 -17.21
N SER A 19 -26.77 31.98 -16.47
CA SER A 19 -26.66 31.24 -15.19
C SER A 19 -27.03 29.76 -15.30
N GLY A 20 -27.52 29.32 -16.45
CA GLY A 20 -27.64 27.91 -16.80
C GLY A 20 -26.39 27.45 -17.55
N VAL A 21 -25.23 27.42 -16.88
CA VAL A 21 -24.13 26.57 -17.36
C VAL A 21 -24.65 25.14 -17.22
N SER A 22 -25.29 24.66 -18.29
CA SER A 22 -25.42 23.25 -18.56
C SER A 22 -23.99 22.72 -18.66
N TRP A 23 -23.48 22.30 -17.52
CA TRP A 23 -22.37 21.37 -17.48
C TRP A 23 -22.81 20.20 -18.32
N ALA A 24 -22.29 20.13 -19.55
CA ALA A 24 -22.18 18.87 -20.25
C ALA A 24 -21.75 17.84 -19.19
N GLU A 25 -22.51 16.76 -19.04
CA GLU A 25 -22.22 15.64 -18.13
C GLU A 25 -20.89 14.99 -18.55
N GLY A 26 -19.80 15.71 -18.32
CA GLY A 26 -18.46 15.20 -18.35
C GLY A 26 -18.39 14.22 -17.19
N LYS A 27 -18.17 12.96 -17.53
CA LYS A 27 -17.88 11.90 -16.56
C LYS A 27 -16.95 12.45 -15.47
N PHE A 28 -17.42 12.41 -14.22
CA PHE A 28 -16.70 12.91 -13.05
C PHE A 28 -15.23 12.43 -13.09
N PRO A 29 -14.24 13.34 -13.05
CA PRO A 29 -12.86 13.05 -13.49
C PRO A 29 -12.04 12.24 -12.47
N PHE A 30 -12.64 11.94 -11.32
CA PHE A 30 -11.98 11.43 -10.14
C PHE A 30 -12.88 10.40 -9.48
N ASP A 31 -12.39 9.23 -9.12
CA ASP A 31 -13.21 8.20 -8.52
C ASP A 31 -12.38 7.33 -7.57
N GLY A 32 -13.05 6.51 -6.78
CA GLY A 32 -12.38 5.64 -5.83
C GLY A 32 -13.22 4.49 -5.35
N ARG A 33 -12.60 3.63 -4.56
CA ARG A 33 -13.29 2.60 -3.78
C ARG A 33 -12.57 2.33 -2.48
N ILE A 34 -13.34 1.96 -1.47
CA ILE A 34 -12.78 1.35 -0.27
C ILE A 34 -12.22 -0.01 -0.67
N TYR A 35 -10.95 -0.25 -0.35
CA TYR A 35 -10.35 -1.55 -0.49
C TYR A 35 -10.48 -2.31 0.82
N ARG A 36 -11.25 -3.39 0.74
CA ARG A 36 -11.45 -4.30 1.86
C ARG A 36 -10.66 -5.58 1.60
N SER A 37 -10.10 -6.15 2.66
CA SER A 37 -9.37 -7.41 2.55
C SER A 37 -10.31 -8.47 1.99
N ARG A 38 -9.85 -9.19 0.95
CA ARG A 38 -10.57 -10.31 0.34
C ARG A 38 -10.86 -11.47 1.31
N HIS A 39 -10.26 -11.43 2.49
CA HIS A 39 -10.38 -12.44 3.54
C HIS A 39 -11.43 -12.10 4.60
N ILE A 40 -12.13 -10.95 4.47
CA ILE A 40 -13.27 -10.61 5.33
C ILE A 40 -14.50 -11.40 4.85
N ARG A 41 -15.15 -12.15 5.76
CA ARG A 41 -16.34 -12.97 5.48
C ARG A 41 -17.46 -12.20 4.78
N ASP A 42 -17.61 -10.92 5.10
CA ASP A 42 -18.55 -10.00 4.46
C ASP A 42 -17.82 -8.75 3.95
N ILE A 43 -17.34 -8.82 2.71
CA ILE A 43 -16.59 -7.74 2.05
C ILE A 43 -17.42 -6.44 1.89
N LYS A 44 -18.71 -6.43 2.22
CA LYS A 44 -19.54 -5.22 2.16
C LYS A 44 -19.54 -4.41 3.45
N LYS A 45 -19.11 -5.00 4.57
CA LYS A 45 -19.15 -4.36 5.91
C LYS A 45 -17.81 -3.76 6.30
N THR A 46 -17.89 -2.66 7.05
CA THR A 46 -16.77 -2.06 7.78
C THR A 46 -17.00 -2.30 9.27
N TYR A 47 -16.00 -2.87 9.96
CA TYR A 47 -16.06 -3.12 11.40
C TYR A 47 -15.17 -2.13 12.14
N MET A 48 -15.68 -1.56 13.22
CA MET A 48 -14.94 -0.66 14.10
C MET A 48 -15.09 -1.11 15.55
N ILE A 49 -14.01 -1.08 16.33
CA ILE A 49 -14.03 -1.51 17.73
C ILE A 49 -14.37 -0.31 18.62
N LYS A 50 -15.38 -0.46 19.48
CA LYS A 50 -15.78 0.56 20.44
C LYS A 50 -14.62 0.96 21.35
N GLY A 51 -14.37 2.27 21.47
CA GLY A 51 -13.30 2.82 22.29
C GLY A 51 -11.89 2.72 21.70
N GLU A 52 -11.75 2.28 20.46
CA GLU A 52 -10.44 2.01 19.83
C GLU A 52 -10.31 2.71 18.48
N ILE A 53 -9.10 2.68 17.95
CA ILE A 53 -8.82 3.17 16.59
C ILE A 53 -9.16 2.13 15.53
N SER A 54 -9.67 2.62 14.40
CA SER A 54 -9.98 1.82 13.22
C SER A 54 -9.44 2.51 11.97
N HIS A 55 -9.41 1.82 10.83
CA HIS A 55 -8.93 2.42 9.59
C HIS A 55 -9.82 2.09 8.39
N LEU A 56 -9.86 3.02 7.44
CA LEU A 56 -10.33 2.79 6.08
C LEU A 56 -9.20 3.06 5.11
N TYR A 57 -9.24 2.31 4.03
CA TYR A 57 -8.24 2.37 3.00
C TYR A 57 -8.93 2.47 1.65
N PHE A 58 -8.57 3.50 0.88
CA PHE A 58 -9.16 3.85 -0.39
C PHE A 58 -8.15 3.68 -1.51
N HIS A 59 -8.62 3.14 -2.62
CA HIS A 59 -7.94 3.24 -3.90
C HIS A 59 -8.60 4.33 -4.72
N LEU A 60 -7.81 5.29 -5.16
CA LEU A 60 -8.24 6.43 -5.96
C LEU A 60 -7.67 6.32 -7.38
N TRP A 61 -8.48 6.70 -8.36
CA TRP A 61 -8.12 6.79 -9.78
C TRP A 61 -8.84 7.98 -10.43
N GLY A 62 -8.36 8.45 -11.58
CA GLY A 62 -8.86 9.65 -12.21
C GLY A 62 -7.91 10.21 -13.27
N GLU A 63 -8.34 11.30 -13.90
CA GLU A 63 -7.63 11.93 -15.01
C GLU A 63 -6.71 13.05 -14.51
N LYS A 64 -5.41 12.91 -14.80
CA LYS A 64 -4.42 13.96 -14.52
C LYS A 64 -4.78 15.25 -15.25
N GLY A 65 -4.52 16.39 -14.61
CA GLY A 65 -4.83 17.72 -15.11
C GLY A 65 -6.32 18.09 -15.04
N LYS A 66 -7.19 17.20 -14.56
CA LYS A 66 -8.63 17.45 -14.41
C LYS A 66 -9.08 17.47 -12.95
N ILE A 67 -8.15 17.50 -12.00
CA ILE A 67 -8.45 17.45 -10.57
C ILE A 67 -8.01 18.75 -9.94
N ASP A 68 -8.96 19.55 -9.48
CA ASP A 68 -8.72 20.74 -8.67
C ASP A 68 -9.45 20.68 -7.34
N SER A 69 -8.79 21.18 -6.30
CA SER A 69 -9.30 21.22 -4.92
C SER A 69 -10.00 19.93 -4.48
N PRO A 70 -9.39 18.74 -4.66
CA PRO A 70 -10.07 17.47 -4.43
C PRO A 70 -10.34 17.25 -2.95
N LYS A 71 -11.52 16.73 -2.62
CA LYS A 71 -11.91 16.40 -1.24
C LYS A 71 -12.54 15.01 -1.19
N LEU A 72 -12.35 14.34 -0.07
CA LEU A 72 -13.20 13.22 0.33
C LEU A 72 -14.15 13.70 1.41
N ILE A 73 -15.43 13.49 1.18
CA ILE A 73 -16.48 13.75 2.16
C ILE A 73 -16.92 12.42 2.76
N LEU A 74 -16.94 12.35 4.09
CA LEU A 74 -17.41 11.20 4.86
C LEU A 74 -18.51 11.69 5.82
N GLU A 75 -19.71 11.15 5.69
CA GLU A 75 -20.77 11.38 6.67
C GLU A 75 -20.84 10.19 7.60
N LEU A 76 -20.41 10.40 8.85
CA LEU A 76 -20.24 9.37 9.85
C LEU A 76 -21.18 9.65 11.03
N PRO A 77 -21.67 8.61 11.71
CA PRO A 77 -22.42 8.78 12.94
C PRO A 77 -21.66 9.59 14.00
N GLU A 78 -22.41 10.30 14.83
CA GLU A 78 -21.85 10.94 16.02
C GLU A 78 -21.09 9.91 16.88
N GLY A 79 -19.97 10.34 17.47
CA GLY A 79 -19.07 9.48 18.22
C GLY A 79 -18.01 8.76 17.39
N ILE A 80 -17.97 8.93 16.07
CA ILE A 80 -16.85 8.49 15.23
C ILE A 80 -16.06 9.72 14.76
N LYS A 81 -14.78 9.80 15.17
CA LYS A 81 -13.89 10.92 14.85
C LYS A 81 -12.85 10.53 13.82
N VAL A 82 -12.57 11.39 12.84
CA VAL A 82 -11.41 11.23 11.95
C VAL A 82 -10.19 11.82 12.65
N LEU A 83 -9.18 10.98 12.91
CA LEU A 83 -7.95 11.41 13.60
C LEU A 83 -6.84 11.82 12.64
N CYS A 84 -6.69 11.09 11.54
CA CYS A 84 -5.59 11.29 10.60
C CYS A 84 -5.99 10.77 9.22
N ALA A 85 -5.49 11.41 8.16
CA ALA A 85 -5.51 10.85 6.83
C ALA A 85 -4.18 11.12 6.11
N TRP A 86 -3.80 10.22 5.21
CA TRP A 86 -2.62 10.42 4.37
C TRP A 86 -2.71 9.65 3.07
N HIS A 87 -2.01 10.18 2.06
CA HIS A 87 -1.74 9.43 0.85
C HIS A 87 -0.51 8.53 1.07
N GLY A 88 -0.68 7.21 1.02
CA GLY A 88 0.43 6.26 0.98
C GLY A 88 0.78 5.89 -0.45
N MET A 89 2.03 5.53 -0.76
CA MET A 89 2.40 5.09 -2.11
C MET A 89 3.12 3.73 -2.09
N GLN A 90 2.82 2.89 -3.09
CA GLN A 90 3.48 1.58 -3.23
C GLN A 90 4.99 1.70 -3.43
N ALA A 91 5.46 2.80 -4.05
CA ALA A 91 6.88 3.09 -4.28
C ALA A 91 7.58 3.78 -3.09
N GLY A 92 6.93 3.83 -1.92
CA GLY A 92 7.41 4.57 -0.75
C GLY A 92 6.90 6.01 -0.72
N GLY A 93 6.72 6.53 0.50
CA GLY A 93 6.20 7.86 0.77
C GLY A 93 4.84 7.82 1.45
N SER A 94 4.68 8.65 2.48
CA SER A 94 3.43 8.89 3.17
C SER A 94 3.26 10.37 3.36
N TYR A 95 2.19 10.91 2.80
CA TYR A 95 1.96 12.34 2.67
C TYR A 95 0.73 12.68 3.50
N LYS A 96 0.97 13.23 4.70
CA LYS A 96 -0.08 13.67 5.62
C LYS A 96 -1.02 14.65 4.91
N ILE A 97 -2.30 14.53 5.24
CA ILE A 97 -3.34 15.47 4.85
C ILE A 97 -3.64 16.34 6.06
N ASP A 98 -3.46 17.64 5.88
CA ASP A 98 -3.78 18.67 6.88
C ASP A 98 -5.12 19.33 6.54
N GLY A 99 -5.68 20.10 7.49
CA GLY A 99 -6.93 20.84 7.26
C GLY A 99 -8.18 19.98 7.17
N ILE A 100 -8.16 18.79 7.79
CA ILE A 100 -9.38 18.00 7.99
C ILE A 100 -10.30 18.77 8.94
N ILE A 101 -11.54 18.99 8.52
CA ILE A 101 -12.56 19.67 9.33
C ILE A 101 -13.81 18.80 9.45
N SER A 102 -14.61 19.08 10.47
CA SER A 102 -15.93 18.49 10.67
C SER A 102 -16.98 19.58 10.75
N GLU A 103 -18.16 19.30 10.22
CA GLU A 103 -19.37 20.10 10.37
C GLU A 103 -20.56 19.20 10.72
N ASP A 104 -21.53 19.74 11.45
CA ASP A 104 -22.76 19.03 11.76
C ASP A 104 -23.57 18.83 10.47
N SER A 105 -23.96 17.59 10.18
CA SER A 105 -24.71 17.22 8.97
C SER A 105 -26.17 16.85 9.25
N GLY A 106 -26.58 16.95 10.52
CA GLY A 106 -27.88 16.53 11.04
C GLY A 106 -27.74 16.10 12.50
N GLU A 107 -28.84 15.68 13.13
CA GLU A 107 -28.85 15.33 14.57
C GLU A 107 -27.94 14.14 14.91
N ASP A 108 -27.78 13.17 14.00
CA ASP A 108 -27.05 11.92 14.27
C ASP A 108 -25.74 11.75 13.47
N PHE A 109 -25.41 12.68 12.57
CA PHE A 109 -24.29 12.54 11.63
C PHE A 109 -23.39 13.78 11.60
N VAL A 110 -22.09 13.51 11.58
CA VAL A 110 -21.02 14.50 11.41
C VAL A 110 -20.43 14.33 10.01
N ARG A 111 -20.38 15.41 9.25
CA ARG A 111 -19.70 15.45 7.96
C ARG A 111 -18.24 15.80 8.16
N TRP A 112 -17.37 14.89 7.79
CA TRP A 112 -15.92 15.09 7.75
C TRP A 112 -15.48 15.44 6.34
N ILE A 113 -14.76 16.55 6.22
CA ILE A 113 -14.22 17.07 4.97
C ILE A 113 -12.70 16.88 4.99
N ILE A 114 -12.20 15.99 4.12
CA ILE A 114 -10.77 15.63 4.04
C ILE A 114 -10.20 16.22 2.74
N PRO A 115 -9.43 17.32 2.79
CA PRO A 115 -8.90 17.97 1.59
C PRO A 115 -7.71 17.19 1.03
N LEU A 116 -7.93 16.46 -0.06
CA LEU A 116 -6.90 15.60 -0.64
C LEU A 116 -5.79 16.45 -1.28
N ARG A 117 -4.55 16.00 -1.11
CA ARG A 117 -3.34 16.58 -1.73
C ARG A 117 -3.40 16.51 -3.26
N LYS A 118 -3.77 17.61 -3.93
CA LYS A 118 -3.78 17.72 -5.41
C LYS A 118 -2.43 17.38 -6.03
N ASP A 119 -1.34 17.91 -5.47
CA ASP A 119 0.03 17.69 -5.95
C ASP A 119 0.42 16.20 -5.96
N ILE A 120 -0.01 15.45 -4.94
CA ILE A 120 0.22 14.00 -4.84
C ILE A 120 -0.67 13.24 -5.82
N LEU A 121 -1.95 13.61 -5.93
CA LEU A 121 -2.87 13.00 -6.89
C LEU A 121 -2.38 13.22 -8.33
N GLU A 122 -2.02 14.43 -8.74
CA GLU A 122 -1.51 14.73 -10.08
C GLU A 122 -0.25 13.92 -10.43
N LYS A 123 0.62 13.67 -9.45
CA LYS A 123 1.82 12.85 -9.65
C LYS A 123 1.50 11.38 -9.87
N TYR A 124 0.60 10.79 -9.09
CA TYR A 124 0.46 9.33 -9.00
C TYR A 124 -0.87 8.75 -9.51
N ILE A 125 -1.91 9.57 -9.68
CA ILE A 125 -3.21 9.09 -10.12
C ILE A 125 -3.16 8.56 -11.55
N ARG A 126 -3.99 7.56 -11.83
CA ARG A 126 -4.10 6.93 -13.15
C ARG A 126 -5.56 6.88 -13.56
N LYS A 127 -5.82 6.93 -14.87
CA LYS A 127 -7.16 7.08 -15.47
C LYS A 127 -8.18 6.00 -15.09
N GLY A 128 -7.73 4.81 -14.67
CA GLY A 128 -8.63 3.70 -14.37
C GLY A 128 -8.22 2.90 -13.15
N PRO A 129 -9.10 2.00 -12.67
CA PRO A 129 -8.88 1.16 -11.51
C PRO A 129 -7.86 0.04 -11.83
N ASN A 130 -6.60 0.40 -12.05
CA ASN A 130 -5.54 -0.58 -12.20
C ASN A 130 -5.17 -1.16 -10.82
N LYS A 131 -5.05 -2.48 -10.75
CA LYS A 131 -4.66 -3.20 -9.54
C LYS A 131 -3.26 -2.87 -9.03
N TRP A 132 -2.39 -2.28 -9.87
CA TRP A 132 -0.97 -2.08 -9.59
C TRP A 132 -0.51 -0.62 -9.53
N SER A 133 -1.40 0.35 -9.72
CA SER A 133 -1.03 1.77 -9.76
C SER A 133 -2.08 2.62 -9.05
N ARG A 134 -2.09 2.51 -7.73
CA ARG A 134 -3.16 3.05 -6.90
C ARG A 134 -2.61 4.22 -6.11
N SER A 135 -3.23 5.39 -6.30
CA SER A 135 -3.13 6.43 -5.28
C SER A 135 -3.95 5.94 -4.10
N ASN A 136 -3.26 5.73 -2.98
CA ASN A 136 -3.76 5.01 -1.83
C ASN A 136 -4.02 6.03 -0.73
N LEU A 137 -5.25 6.11 -0.24
CA LEU A 137 -5.62 7.01 0.84
C LEU A 137 -5.95 6.18 2.08
N PHE A 138 -5.27 6.44 3.18
CA PHE A 138 -5.53 5.84 4.48
C PHE A 138 -6.20 6.87 5.37
N ILE A 139 -7.17 6.43 6.16
CA ILE A 139 -7.92 7.26 7.09
C ILE A 139 -8.03 6.50 8.39
N ILE A 140 -7.68 7.16 9.50
CA ILE A 140 -7.77 6.63 10.85
C ILE A 140 -8.94 7.28 11.55
N PHE A 141 -9.73 6.44 12.19
CA PHE A 141 -10.88 6.83 12.98
C PHE A 141 -10.65 6.45 14.44
N GLU A 142 -11.27 7.18 15.33
CA GLU A 142 -11.54 6.76 16.70
C GLU A 142 -13.03 6.59 16.90
N THR A 143 -13.40 5.45 17.46
CA THR A 143 -14.76 5.20 17.90
C THR A 143 -14.87 5.51 19.37
N GLY A 144 -15.81 6.39 19.74
CA GLY A 144 -16.04 6.79 21.12
C GLY A 144 -16.38 5.61 22.03
N LYS A 145 -15.92 5.68 23.29
CA LYS A 145 -16.22 4.66 24.32
C LYS A 145 -17.70 4.59 24.68
N ASP A 146 -18.43 5.67 24.46
CA ASP A 146 -19.85 5.79 24.82
C ASP A 146 -20.79 5.74 23.61
N ILE A 147 -20.26 5.39 22.42
CA ILE A 147 -21.09 5.27 21.22
C ILE A 147 -22.25 4.28 21.46
N LYS A 148 -23.47 4.72 21.14
CA LYS A 148 -24.71 3.97 21.41
C LYS A 148 -25.21 3.16 20.23
N ILE A 149 -24.66 3.39 19.04
CA ILE A 149 -25.04 2.67 17.83
C ILE A 149 -24.20 1.41 17.67
N ASP A 150 -24.85 0.31 17.30
CA ASP A 150 -24.18 -0.94 16.92
C ASP A 150 -24.00 -1.05 15.40
N LYS A 151 -24.84 -0.35 14.63
CA LYS A 151 -24.82 -0.35 13.17
C LYS A 151 -25.32 0.98 12.62
N ALA A 152 -24.68 1.45 11.54
CA ALA A 152 -25.14 2.63 10.81
C ALA A 152 -24.86 2.50 9.30
N ASN A 153 -25.71 3.14 8.50
CA ASN A 153 -25.49 3.35 7.07
C ASN A 153 -24.93 4.76 6.87
N ALA A 154 -23.61 4.86 6.87
CA ALA A 154 -22.88 6.06 6.50
C ALA A 154 -22.80 6.18 4.98
N PHE A 155 -22.29 7.31 4.50
CA PHE A 155 -21.99 7.50 3.09
C PHE A 155 -20.74 8.33 2.89
N TRP A 156 -20.24 8.26 1.67
CA TRP A 156 -19.06 8.98 1.26
C TRP A 156 -19.12 9.34 -0.21
N TYR A 157 -18.44 10.41 -0.57
CA TYR A 157 -18.27 10.82 -1.95
C TYR A 157 -17.02 11.68 -2.11
N LEU A 158 -16.57 11.83 -3.35
CA LEU A 158 -15.45 12.70 -3.69
C LEU A 158 -16.00 13.99 -4.28
N GLU A 159 -15.33 15.11 -4.01
CA GLU A 159 -15.58 16.39 -4.67
C GLU A 159 -14.31 16.85 -5.37
N THR A 160 -14.43 17.50 -6.52
CA THR A 160 -13.33 18.19 -7.19
C THR A 160 -13.90 19.19 -8.19
N ASN A 161 -13.20 20.30 -8.46
CA ASN A 161 -13.66 21.36 -9.37
C ASN A 161 -15.05 21.92 -9.00
N GLY A 162 -15.41 21.92 -7.71
CA GLY A 162 -16.76 22.31 -7.25
C GLY A 162 -17.88 21.32 -7.63
N GLN A 163 -17.56 20.16 -8.19
CA GLN A 163 -18.52 19.12 -8.52
C GLN A 163 -18.54 18.01 -7.46
N LYS A 164 -19.74 17.57 -7.09
CA LYS A 164 -19.99 16.39 -6.26
C LYS A 164 -19.99 15.13 -7.13
N GLY A 165 -19.14 14.18 -6.78
CA GLY A 165 -19.13 12.83 -7.35
C GLY A 165 -20.28 11.97 -6.82
N LYS A 166 -20.40 10.75 -7.37
CA LYS A 166 -21.44 9.81 -6.95
C LYS A 166 -21.28 9.42 -5.48
N GLU A 167 -22.38 9.53 -4.74
CA GLU A 167 -22.50 9.07 -3.37
C GLU A 167 -22.48 7.54 -3.26
N LYS A 168 -21.76 7.05 -2.26
CA LYS A 168 -21.53 5.62 -2.05
C LYS A 168 -21.82 5.24 -0.60
N PRO A 169 -22.54 4.14 -0.37
CA PRO A 169 -22.85 3.70 0.98
C PRO A 169 -21.61 3.12 1.68
N LEU A 170 -21.60 3.27 3.00
CA LEU A 170 -20.63 2.72 3.93
C LEU A 170 -21.38 2.10 5.11
N GLU A 171 -21.55 0.78 5.10
CA GLU A 171 -22.14 0.06 6.23
C GLU A 171 -21.09 -0.07 7.35
N ILE A 172 -21.33 0.59 8.47
CA ILE A 172 -20.49 0.56 9.67
C ILE A 172 -21.14 -0.36 10.70
N ASN A 173 -20.34 -1.27 11.26
CA ASN A 173 -20.73 -2.15 12.35
C ASN A 173 -19.77 -1.89 13.51
N ILE A 174 -20.31 -1.46 14.64
CA ILE A 174 -19.55 -1.25 15.87
C ILE A 174 -19.55 -2.57 16.61
N ILE A 175 -18.34 -3.09 16.88
CA ILE A 175 -18.17 -4.29 17.70
C ILE A 175 -17.78 -3.89 19.13
N PRO A 176 -18.08 -4.74 20.13
CA PRO A 176 -17.77 -4.45 21.53
C PRO A 176 -16.30 -4.10 21.75
N PRO A 177 -15.98 -3.39 22.86
CA PRO A 177 -14.61 -3.05 23.21
C PRO A 177 -13.71 -4.28 23.23
N LEU A 178 -12.43 -4.08 22.91
CA LEU A 178 -11.45 -5.14 22.99
C LEU A 178 -11.32 -5.63 24.44
N GLY A 179 -11.76 -6.86 24.71
CA GLY A 179 -11.59 -7.50 26.01
C GLY A 179 -10.13 -7.81 26.33
N GLU A 180 -9.89 -8.38 27.51
CA GLU A 180 -8.56 -8.88 27.86
C GLU A 180 -8.12 -10.02 26.93
N VAL A 181 -7.02 -9.81 26.21
CA VAL A 181 -6.45 -10.82 25.32
C VAL A 181 -5.40 -11.61 26.07
N LYS A 182 -5.69 -12.88 26.35
CA LYS A 182 -4.67 -13.83 26.82
C LYS A 182 -3.70 -14.11 25.67
N LYS A 183 -2.48 -13.58 25.77
CA LYS A 183 -1.42 -13.74 24.76
C LYS A 183 -0.97 -15.22 24.73
N PRO A 184 -1.25 -16.01 23.69
CA PRO A 184 -0.74 -17.38 23.63
C PRO A 184 0.80 -17.36 23.51
N SER A 185 1.47 -18.17 24.33
CA SER A 185 2.95 -18.24 24.35
C SER A 185 3.52 -19.08 23.20
N ARG A 186 2.76 -20.07 22.72
CA ARG A 186 3.19 -21.02 21.69
C ARG A 186 2.76 -20.65 20.26
N ILE A 187 1.83 -19.71 20.10
CA ILE A 187 1.30 -19.30 18.80
C ILE A 187 1.63 -17.83 18.57
N LYS A 188 2.31 -17.53 17.47
CA LYS A 188 2.63 -16.17 17.05
C LYS A 188 1.71 -15.77 15.91
N PHE A 189 1.14 -14.58 16.01
CA PHE A 189 0.33 -13.98 14.95
C PHE A 189 1.14 -12.92 14.21
N TYR A 190 1.03 -12.93 12.89
CA TYR A 190 1.70 -11.98 12.00
C TYR A 190 0.66 -11.25 11.16
N PHE A 191 0.90 -9.97 10.92
CA PHE A 191 0.00 -9.15 10.13
C PHE A 191 0.46 -9.01 8.67
N TYR A 192 -0.48 -9.24 7.74
CA TYR A 192 -0.28 -9.02 6.32
C TYR A 192 -0.90 -7.68 5.92
N GLY A 193 -0.08 -6.79 5.35
CA GLY A 193 -0.50 -5.46 4.91
C GLY A 193 -0.30 -4.31 5.93
N PRO A 194 0.83 -4.21 6.64
CA PRO A 194 1.13 -3.16 7.61
C PRO A 194 1.37 -1.78 7.00
N ALA A 195 0.85 -1.48 5.80
CA ALA A 195 0.99 -0.14 5.20
C ALA A 195 0.43 0.97 6.10
N LEU A 196 -0.48 0.61 7.03
CA LEU A 196 -0.95 1.42 8.13
C LEU A 196 0.16 1.99 9.02
N PHE A 197 1.27 1.27 9.21
CA PHE A 197 2.43 1.73 9.97
C PHE A 197 3.28 2.78 9.22
N ASN A 198 2.93 3.15 8.00
CA ASN A 198 3.45 4.39 7.41
C ASN A 198 2.61 5.62 7.82
N CYS A 199 1.74 5.51 8.83
CA CYS A 199 1.06 6.67 9.38
C CYS A 199 2.10 7.76 9.69
N PRO A 200 1.98 8.95 9.07
CA PRO A 200 2.97 10.01 9.23
C PRO A 200 2.82 10.77 10.55
N ASP A 201 1.78 10.45 11.33
CA ASP A 201 1.50 11.04 12.63
C ASP A 201 1.98 10.10 13.74
N GLU A 202 2.99 10.54 14.50
CA GLU A 202 3.71 9.68 15.45
C GLU A 202 2.83 9.25 16.63
N ASP A 203 1.96 10.13 17.14
CA ASP A 203 1.07 9.80 18.26
C ASP A 203 0.03 8.76 17.83
N ILE A 204 -0.53 8.92 16.62
CA ILE A 204 -1.45 7.93 16.05
C ILE A 204 -0.72 6.63 15.72
N TRP A 205 0.51 6.70 15.23
CA TRP A 205 1.36 5.55 14.98
C TRP A 205 1.57 4.72 16.24
N GLU A 206 1.88 5.36 17.38
CA GLU A 206 2.08 4.64 18.65
C GLU A 206 0.79 3.99 19.15
N ARG A 207 -0.37 4.62 18.92
CA ARG A 207 -1.68 4.02 19.20
C ARG A 207 -1.95 2.78 18.32
N ILE A 208 -1.60 2.84 17.04
CA ILE A 208 -1.66 1.68 16.12
C ILE A 208 -0.77 0.55 16.64
N PHE A 209 0.48 0.86 16.98
CA PHE A 209 1.40 -0.13 17.53
C PHE A 209 0.88 -0.78 18.81
N SER A 210 0.41 0.03 19.76
CA SER A 210 -0.14 -0.43 21.04
C SER A 210 -1.34 -1.37 20.85
N LEU A 211 -2.26 -1.05 19.92
CA LEU A 211 -3.39 -1.93 19.63
C LEU A 211 -2.93 -3.30 19.12
N PHE A 212 -1.95 -3.33 18.21
CA PHE A 212 -1.42 -4.58 17.67
C PHE A 212 -0.65 -5.40 18.72
N ASP A 213 0.12 -4.75 19.60
CA ASP A 213 0.81 -5.46 20.70
C ASP A 213 -0.19 -6.04 21.72
N ARG A 214 -1.26 -5.31 22.03
CA ARG A 214 -2.34 -5.78 22.93
C ARG A 214 -2.97 -7.07 22.43
N ILE A 215 -3.19 -7.19 21.11
CA ILE A 215 -3.73 -8.43 20.49
C ILE A 215 -2.66 -9.47 20.13
N ASN A 216 -1.43 -9.32 20.65
CA ASN A 216 -0.31 -10.26 20.48
C ASN A 216 0.17 -10.47 19.05
N ILE A 217 0.08 -9.44 18.19
CA ILE A 217 0.76 -9.47 16.89
C ILE A 217 2.26 -9.30 17.13
N LYS A 218 3.05 -10.27 16.66
CA LYS A 218 4.51 -10.35 16.87
C LYS A 218 5.32 -9.83 15.70
N GLY A 219 4.67 -9.44 14.63
CA GLY A 219 5.36 -9.07 13.41
C GLY A 219 4.41 -8.92 12.24
N GLY A 220 4.98 -8.68 11.07
CA GLY A 220 4.19 -8.58 9.86
C GLY A 220 5.05 -8.43 8.63
N VAL A 221 4.40 -8.57 7.46
CA VAL A 221 5.11 -8.50 6.19
C VAL A 221 5.30 -7.07 5.73
N ARG A 222 6.54 -6.65 5.49
CA ARG A 222 6.92 -5.28 5.18
C ARG A 222 6.16 -4.76 3.96
N HIS A 223 5.23 -3.86 4.25
CA HIS A 223 4.59 -2.95 3.30
C HIS A 223 4.75 -1.49 3.77
N PHE A 224 5.86 -1.22 4.47
CA PHE A 224 6.23 0.06 5.04
C PHE A 224 7.70 0.39 4.78
N SER A 225 8.09 1.63 5.05
CA SER A 225 9.47 2.09 4.86
C SER A 225 10.47 1.32 5.72
N VAL A 226 11.74 1.28 5.28
CA VAL A 226 12.83 0.67 6.06
C VAL A 226 12.96 1.32 7.44
N SER A 227 12.74 2.64 7.56
CA SER A 227 12.81 3.34 8.85
C SER A 227 11.74 2.85 9.84
N VAL A 228 10.50 2.65 9.38
CA VAL A 228 9.42 2.06 10.18
C VAL A 228 9.76 0.62 10.57
N GLY A 229 10.33 -0.15 9.64
CA GLY A 229 10.80 -1.51 9.93
C GLY A 229 11.83 -1.56 11.05
N LYS A 230 12.83 -0.68 11.02
CA LYS A 230 13.84 -0.55 12.09
C LYS A 230 13.20 -0.17 13.43
N LYS A 231 12.23 0.75 13.42
CA LYS A 231 11.51 1.17 14.63
C LYS A 231 10.72 0.02 15.26
N LEU A 232 10.00 -0.76 14.45
CA LEU A 232 9.26 -1.94 14.90
C LEU A 232 10.19 -3.05 15.40
N ALA A 233 11.27 -3.32 14.67
CA ALA A 233 12.28 -4.30 15.04
C ALA A 233 12.89 -4.05 16.44
N LYS A 234 13.20 -2.78 16.75
CA LYS A 234 13.66 -2.37 18.10
C LYS A 234 12.65 -2.65 19.21
N ARG A 235 11.37 -2.85 18.87
CA ARG A 235 10.29 -3.21 19.79
C ARG A 235 9.95 -4.70 19.76
N GLY A 236 10.86 -5.52 19.24
CA GLY A 236 10.72 -6.98 19.21
C GLY A 236 9.78 -7.51 18.13
N TRP A 237 9.33 -6.67 17.19
CA TRP A 237 8.55 -7.15 16.05
C TRP A 237 9.45 -7.86 15.04
N GLN A 238 8.98 -9.03 14.61
CA GLN A 238 9.57 -9.74 13.49
C GLN A 238 9.08 -9.13 12.18
N ILE A 239 10.00 -8.54 11.42
CA ILE A 239 9.71 -7.96 10.13
C ILE A 239 9.99 -9.02 9.06
N LEU A 240 8.92 -9.56 8.51
CA LEU A 240 8.97 -10.46 7.36
C LEU A 240 9.07 -9.56 6.13
N ASP A 241 9.96 -9.77 5.20
CA ASP A 241 10.05 -8.91 4.02
C ASP A 241 9.45 -9.63 2.81
N PHE A 242 8.42 -9.04 2.19
CA PHE A 242 8.31 -9.20 0.75
C PHE A 242 9.47 -8.40 0.18
N GLY A 243 10.66 -9.00 0.15
CA GLY A 243 11.63 -8.60 -0.86
C GLY A 243 10.81 -8.39 -2.12
N GLY A 244 10.92 -7.22 -2.75
CA GLY A 244 10.04 -6.81 -3.84
C GLY A 244 10.17 -7.68 -5.11
N GLU A 245 10.49 -8.97 -4.97
CA GLU A 245 11.80 -9.56 -5.29
C GLU A 245 12.38 -10.46 -4.16
N GLY A 246 11.56 -11.25 -3.46
CA GLY A 246 12.05 -12.54 -2.94
C GLY A 246 12.68 -13.33 -4.09
N TRP A 247 13.45 -14.39 -3.83
CA TRP A 247 14.21 -15.20 -4.80
C TRP A 247 13.56 -15.51 -6.18
N GLY A 248 12.24 -15.32 -6.34
CA GLY A 248 11.58 -15.21 -7.64
C GLY A 248 10.41 -14.23 -7.71
N GLY A 249 10.57 -12.95 -7.33
CA GLY A 249 9.55 -11.90 -7.57
C GLY A 249 9.16 -11.77 -9.05
N TRP A 250 8.22 -10.89 -9.39
CA TRP A 250 7.74 -10.68 -10.78
C TRP A 250 8.86 -10.31 -11.80
N ALA A 251 10.04 -9.91 -11.30
CA ALA A 251 11.27 -9.68 -12.06
C ALA A 251 12.43 -10.65 -11.75
N GLY A 252 12.22 -11.72 -10.98
CA GLY A 252 13.22 -12.76 -10.68
C GLY A 252 13.92 -12.67 -9.32
N GLY A 253 13.53 -11.75 -8.44
CA GLY A 253 14.12 -11.66 -7.10
C GLY A 253 15.44 -10.89 -7.01
N TYR A 254 16.11 -10.99 -5.86
CA TYR A 254 17.51 -10.54 -5.69
C TYR A 254 18.47 -11.08 -6.78
N TRP A 255 18.07 -12.17 -7.43
CA TRP A 255 18.78 -12.91 -8.47
C TRP A 255 18.11 -12.75 -9.84
N GLY A 256 17.17 -11.82 -9.91
CA GLY A 256 16.38 -11.43 -11.05
C GLY A 256 17.07 -10.34 -11.83
N VAL A 257 17.72 -10.68 -12.94
CA VAL A 257 18.32 -9.66 -13.81
C VAL A 257 17.27 -9.23 -14.83
N LYS A 258 16.95 -7.92 -14.89
CA LYS A 258 15.99 -7.37 -15.87
C LYS A 258 16.33 -7.78 -17.31
N ASN A 259 17.64 -7.83 -17.62
CA ASN A 259 18.17 -8.31 -18.88
C ASN A 259 19.40 -9.22 -18.65
N PRO A 260 19.24 -10.56 -18.66
CA PRO A 260 20.33 -11.51 -18.47
C PRO A 260 21.49 -11.39 -19.45
N ASN A 261 21.25 -10.85 -20.65
CA ASN A 261 22.30 -10.68 -21.66
C ASN A 261 23.40 -9.70 -21.26
N ARG A 262 23.17 -8.87 -20.23
CA ARG A 262 24.17 -7.92 -19.73
C ARG A 262 25.32 -8.58 -18.96
N ILE A 263 25.06 -9.75 -18.38
CA ILE A 263 26.04 -10.48 -17.56
C ILE A 263 26.49 -11.77 -18.24
N LEU A 264 26.09 -11.97 -19.50
CA LEU A 264 26.35 -13.20 -20.24
C LEU A 264 27.76 -13.19 -20.80
N LYS A 265 28.60 -14.13 -20.34
CA LYS A 265 29.93 -14.34 -20.92
C LYS A 265 29.85 -14.87 -22.36
N PRO A 266 30.86 -14.56 -23.20
CA PRO A 266 30.92 -15.09 -24.56
C PRO A 266 30.76 -16.60 -24.62
N GLY A 267 29.95 -17.09 -25.56
CA GLY A 267 29.73 -18.52 -25.79
C GLY A 267 28.70 -19.18 -24.87
N LEU A 268 28.16 -18.48 -23.86
CA LEU A 268 27.06 -18.97 -23.03
C LEU A 268 25.71 -18.50 -23.56
N LYS A 269 24.66 -19.26 -23.27
CA LYS A 269 23.26 -18.86 -23.45
C LYS A 269 22.61 -18.61 -22.10
N VAL A 270 21.50 -17.85 -22.09
CA VAL A 270 20.78 -17.55 -20.85
C VAL A 270 20.33 -18.85 -20.14
N GLU A 271 19.95 -19.87 -20.91
CA GLU A 271 19.54 -21.19 -20.43
C GLU A 271 20.60 -21.88 -19.56
N ASP A 272 21.89 -21.61 -19.84
CA ASP A 272 23.02 -22.20 -19.13
C ASP A 272 23.17 -21.61 -17.72
N ILE A 273 22.73 -20.35 -17.55
CA ILE A 273 22.94 -19.56 -16.33
C ILE A 273 21.67 -19.39 -15.49
N ILE A 274 20.50 -19.86 -15.95
CA ILE A 274 19.26 -19.87 -15.16
C ILE A 274 19.38 -20.84 -13.97
N ILE A 275 18.74 -20.49 -12.85
CA ILE A 275 18.61 -21.34 -11.66
C ILE A 275 18.06 -22.72 -12.04
N THR A 276 18.78 -23.75 -11.58
CA THR A 276 18.30 -25.13 -11.59
C THR A 276 17.49 -25.40 -10.32
N LEU A 277 16.32 -25.97 -10.49
CA LEU A 277 15.42 -26.37 -9.43
C LEU A 277 15.87 -27.69 -8.81
N ARG A 278 15.40 -28.01 -7.60
CA ARG A 278 15.73 -29.27 -6.92
C ARG A 278 15.24 -30.50 -7.68
N ASN A 279 14.19 -30.36 -8.50
CA ASN A 279 13.71 -31.41 -9.40
C ASN A 279 14.54 -31.53 -10.70
N GLY A 280 15.69 -30.86 -10.80
CA GLY A 280 16.59 -30.90 -11.95
C GLY A 280 16.16 -30.02 -13.14
N LYS A 281 14.96 -29.43 -13.12
CA LYS A 281 14.49 -28.55 -14.20
C LYS A 281 15.08 -27.15 -14.07
N LYS A 282 15.17 -26.41 -15.17
CA LYS A 282 15.49 -24.97 -15.14
C LYS A 282 14.24 -24.16 -14.76
N SER A 283 14.43 -23.05 -14.06
CA SER A 283 13.36 -22.08 -13.80
C SER A 283 12.75 -21.59 -15.12
N LYS A 284 11.42 -21.46 -15.18
CA LYS A 284 10.72 -20.91 -16.36
C LYS A 284 10.97 -19.41 -16.51
N ASN A 285 11.32 -18.73 -15.41
CA ASN A 285 11.63 -17.32 -15.45
C ASN A 285 13.10 -17.11 -15.83
N ARG A 286 13.34 -16.79 -17.11
CA ARG A 286 14.67 -16.52 -17.69
C ARG A 286 15.46 -15.41 -16.99
N ARG A 287 14.81 -14.58 -16.15
CA ARG A 287 15.48 -13.56 -15.34
C ARG A 287 16.12 -14.11 -14.07
N SER A 288 15.75 -15.32 -13.64
CA SER A 288 16.20 -15.91 -12.38
C SER A 288 17.53 -16.63 -12.60
N ILE A 289 18.63 -15.89 -12.42
CA ILE A 289 19.99 -16.35 -12.74
C ILE A 289 20.59 -17.05 -11.53
N CYS A 290 21.49 -18.01 -11.77
CA CYS A 290 22.22 -18.72 -10.74
C CYS A 290 23.04 -17.73 -9.88
N PRO A 291 22.86 -17.71 -8.54
CA PRO A 291 23.62 -16.88 -7.62
C PRO A 291 25.13 -16.98 -7.81
N THR A 292 25.64 -18.20 -7.94
CA THR A 292 27.08 -18.46 -8.14
C THR A 292 27.57 -17.83 -9.43
N TYR A 293 26.79 -17.94 -10.51
CA TYR A 293 27.12 -17.28 -11.76
C TYR A 293 27.18 -15.77 -11.59
N MET A 294 26.17 -15.16 -10.94
CA MET A 294 26.22 -13.72 -10.70
C MET A 294 27.41 -13.30 -9.83
N ILE A 295 27.73 -14.06 -8.79
CA ILE A 295 28.87 -13.77 -7.90
C ILE A 295 30.20 -13.83 -8.68
N GLU A 296 30.39 -14.84 -9.52
CA GLU A 296 31.63 -15.05 -10.29
C GLU A 296 31.79 -14.10 -11.49
N ASN A 297 30.73 -13.40 -11.87
CA ASN A 297 30.67 -12.59 -13.10
C ASN A 297 30.23 -11.14 -12.87
N SER A 298 29.94 -10.75 -11.62
CA SER A 298 29.66 -9.35 -11.28
C SER A 298 30.95 -8.63 -10.93
N ASP A 299 31.24 -7.53 -11.61
CA ASP A 299 32.36 -6.67 -11.26
C ASP A 299 31.95 -5.64 -10.18
N PRO A 300 32.78 -5.39 -9.14
CA PRO A 300 32.56 -4.31 -8.20
C PRO A 300 32.40 -2.96 -8.93
N GLY A 301 31.34 -2.21 -8.62
CA GLY A 301 30.99 -0.97 -9.31
C GLY A 301 29.93 -1.11 -10.40
N GLU A 302 29.53 -2.33 -10.78
CA GLU A 302 28.33 -2.51 -11.61
C GLU A 302 27.05 -2.18 -10.82
N LEU A 303 26.10 -1.52 -11.49
CA LEU A 303 24.83 -1.07 -10.90
C LEU A 303 24.08 -2.22 -10.19
N TYR A 304 24.10 -3.41 -10.77
CA TYR A 304 23.45 -4.59 -10.18
C TYR A 304 24.12 -5.02 -8.86
N PHE A 305 25.45 -5.07 -8.83
CA PHE A 305 26.23 -5.44 -7.64
C PHE A 305 25.94 -4.47 -6.48
N GLU A 306 25.95 -3.17 -6.76
CA GLU A 306 25.69 -2.14 -5.76
C GLU A 306 24.23 -2.15 -5.25
N GLU A 307 23.26 -2.45 -6.13
CA GLU A 307 21.85 -2.62 -5.73
C GLU A 307 21.65 -3.83 -4.81
N VAL A 308 22.27 -4.98 -5.11
CA VAL A 308 22.20 -6.18 -4.26
C VAL A 308 22.84 -5.90 -2.91
N LYS A 309 24.05 -5.36 -2.88
CA LYS A 309 24.80 -5.02 -1.66
C LYS A 309 24.05 -4.04 -0.77
N LYS A 310 23.47 -2.99 -1.36
CA LYS A 310 22.65 -2.00 -0.64
C LYS A 310 21.44 -2.66 0.02
N ARG A 311 20.69 -3.48 -0.71
CA ARG A 311 19.50 -4.14 -0.16
C ARG A 311 19.84 -5.16 0.93
N VAL A 312 20.94 -5.91 0.77
CA VAL A 312 21.42 -6.82 1.82
C VAL A 312 21.71 -6.04 3.09
N LYS A 313 22.49 -4.96 3.02
CA LYS A 313 22.77 -4.10 4.18
C LYS A 313 21.52 -3.52 4.83
N GLU A 314 20.52 -3.14 4.03
CA GLU A 314 19.24 -2.62 4.54
C GLU A 314 18.40 -3.68 5.26
N CYS A 315 18.51 -4.95 4.87
CA CYS A 315 17.68 -6.05 5.39
C CYS A 315 18.37 -6.88 6.48
N TYR A 316 19.71 -6.89 6.57
CA TYR A 316 20.49 -7.68 7.54
C TYR A 316 20.85 -6.94 8.83
N TRP A 317 20.52 -5.64 8.97
CA TRP A 317 20.84 -4.90 10.20
C TRP A 317 19.82 -5.17 11.32
N GLU A 318 20.36 -5.27 12.54
CA GLU A 318 19.75 -5.48 13.86
C GLU A 318 18.21 -5.43 13.91
N GLY A 319 17.60 -6.62 13.91
CA GLY A 319 16.19 -6.83 14.24
C GLY A 319 15.25 -7.03 13.04
N VAL A 320 15.72 -6.86 11.80
CA VAL A 320 15.01 -7.37 10.60
C VAL A 320 15.43 -8.83 10.39
N ALA A 321 15.01 -9.73 11.29
CA ALA A 321 15.32 -11.17 11.24
C ALA A 321 14.62 -11.94 10.10
N GLY A 322 14.33 -11.26 8.97
CA GLY A 322 13.46 -11.78 7.91
C GLY A 322 14.14 -12.71 6.93
N MET A 323 15.42 -12.51 6.60
CA MET A 323 16.01 -13.23 5.46
C MET A 323 16.11 -14.75 5.64
N ILE A 324 16.09 -15.26 6.87
CA ILE A 324 16.29 -16.70 7.15
C ILE A 324 14.99 -17.38 7.58
N ASN A 325 14.03 -16.67 8.19
CA ASN A 325 12.72 -17.23 8.54
C ASN A 325 11.64 -17.04 7.45
N ASP A 326 11.85 -16.18 6.45
CA ASP A 326 10.99 -16.09 5.25
C ASP A 326 11.12 -17.31 4.30
N TYR A 327 11.85 -18.34 4.74
CA TYR A 327 12.06 -19.62 4.06
C TYR A 327 10.78 -20.45 3.89
N GLU A 328 9.74 -20.22 4.71
CA GLU A 328 8.47 -20.98 4.65
C GLU A 328 7.27 -20.15 4.13
N ILE A 329 7.35 -18.82 4.13
CA ILE A 329 6.24 -17.91 3.75
C ILE A 329 6.46 -17.32 2.34
N ALA A 330 7.46 -17.78 1.59
CA ALA A 330 7.37 -17.74 0.14
C ALA A 330 6.25 -18.70 -0.29
N TRP A 331 5.01 -18.18 -0.29
CA TRP A 331 3.79 -18.83 -0.78
C TRP A 331 4.09 -19.83 -1.91
N GLU A 332 3.41 -20.99 -1.84
CA GLU A 332 3.37 -22.20 -2.69
C GLU A 332 3.51 -22.05 -4.23
N LYS A 333 3.68 -20.82 -4.76
CA LYS A 333 3.65 -20.47 -6.17
C LYS A 333 4.98 -19.99 -6.75
N SER A 334 6.00 -19.69 -5.94
CA SER A 334 7.30 -19.31 -6.50
C SER A 334 8.13 -20.54 -6.78
N GLU A 335 8.28 -20.87 -8.07
CA GLU A 335 9.15 -21.94 -8.57
C GLU A 335 10.60 -21.80 -8.07
N VAL A 336 11.04 -20.57 -7.77
CA VAL A 336 12.39 -20.24 -7.33
C VAL A 336 12.37 -19.85 -5.85
N SER A 337 12.23 -20.85 -4.99
CA SER A 337 12.38 -20.71 -3.53
C SER A 337 13.59 -21.52 -3.04
N PRO A 338 14.15 -21.23 -1.86
CA PRO A 338 15.20 -22.08 -1.30
C PRO A 338 14.78 -23.55 -1.04
N THR A 339 13.48 -23.80 -0.87
CA THR A 339 12.88 -25.15 -0.78
C THR A 339 12.72 -25.84 -2.14
N GLN A 340 12.67 -25.09 -3.25
CA GLN A 340 12.45 -25.61 -4.61
C GLN A 340 13.64 -25.40 -5.56
N SER A 341 14.67 -24.64 -5.18
CA SER A 341 15.85 -24.30 -5.97
C SER A 341 17.16 -24.80 -5.39
N CYS A 342 18.20 -24.88 -6.22
CA CYS A 342 19.55 -25.32 -5.87
C CYS A 342 20.34 -24.36 -4.96
N PHE A 343 19.68 -23.48 -4.18
CA PHE A 343 20.34 -22.62 -3.19
C PHE A 343 20.83 -23.42 -1.98
N CYS A 344 21.79 -24.29 -2.26
CA CYS A 344 22.41 -25.24 -1.36
C CYS A 344 23.36 -24.53 -0.39
N PRO A 345 23.86 -25.23 0.65
CA PRO A 345 24.80 -24.65 1.61
C PRO A 345 26.02 -23.98 0.96
N ARG A 346 26.51 -24.50 -0.17
CA ARG A 346 27.62 -23.87 -0.93
C ARG A 346 27.24 -22.50 -1.49
N CYS A 347 26.06 -22.36 -2.07
CA CYS A 347 25.57 -21.09 -2.60
C CYS A 347 25.30 -20.08 -1.46
N LYS A 348 24.82 -20.55 -0.30
CA LYS A 348 24.67 -19.73 0.91
C LYS A 348 26.01 -19.18 1.41
N LYS A 349 27.04 -20.04 1.51
CA LYS A 349 28.40 -19.65 1.93
C LYS A 349 29.06 -18.69 0.94
N ALA A 350 28.92 -18.94 -0.36
CA ALA A 350 29.42 -18.03 -1.40
C ALA A 350 28.76 -16.65 -1.30
N PHE A 351 27.44 -16.62 -1.07
CA PHE A 351 26.68 -15.39 -0.85
C PHE A 351 27.10 -14.64 0.43
N ALA A 352 27.29 -15.36 1.54
CA ALA A 352 27.78 -14.79 2.81
C ALA A 352 29.11 -14.07 2.61
N LYS A 353 30.06 -14.79 1.98
CA LYS A 353 31.40 -14.29 1.69
C LYS A 353 31.38 -13.09 0.74
N PHE A 354 30.62 -13.18 -0.35
CA PHE A 354 30.44 -12.09 -1.32
C PHE A 354 29.86 -10.83 -0.69
N SER A 355 28.91 -10.99 0.24
CA SER A 355 28.22 -9.88 0.90
C SER A 355 28.94 -9.35 2.15
N ASN A 356 30.10 -9.92 2.50
CA ASN A 356 30.84 -9.65 3.74
C ASN A 356 29.96 -9.81 5.00
N LEU A 357 29.16 -10.88 5.04
CA LEU A 357 28.37 -11.32 6.19
C LEU A 357 29.08 -12.47 6.89
N ASN A 358 28.89 -12.62 8.21
CA ASN A 358 29.41 -13.80 8.90
C ASN A 358 28.58 -15.03 8.48
N PRO A 359 29.18 -16.11 7.94
CA PRO A 359 28.45 -17.30 7.55
C PRO A 359 27.60 -17.93 8.66
N GLU A 360 28.00 -17.78 9.93
CA GLU A 360 27.27 -18.29 11.10
C GLU A 360 25.95 -17.51 11.36
N GLU A 361 25.85 -16.27 10.86
CA GLU A 361 24.62 -15.47 10.90
C GLU A 361 23.59 -15.94 9.85
N ILE A 362 23.97 -16.82 8.92
CA ILE A 362 23.12 -17.30 7.80
C ILE A 362 22.59 -18.73 8.04
N GLU A 363 23.22 -19.49 8.93
CA GLU A 363 22.87 -20.89 9.22
C GLU A 363 21.81 -21.05 10.34
N ASN A 364 21.55 -20.01 11.14
CA ASN A 364 20.50 -19.94 12.18
C ASN A 364 19.35 -19.03 11.75
#